data_AF-A0A562S975-F1
#
_entry.id   AF-A0A562S975-F1
#
_cell.length_a   1.000
_cell.length_b   1.000
_cell.length_c   1.000
_cell.angle_alpha   90.00
_cell.angle_beta   90.00
_cell.angle_gamma   90.00
#
_symmetry.space_group_name_H-M   'P 1'
#
loop_
_entity.id
_entity.type
_entity.pdbx_description
1 polymer ?
#
loop_
_entity_poly.entity_id
_entity_poly.type
_entity_poly.pdbx_seq_one_letter_code
_entity_poly.pdbx_strand_id
1 'polypeptide(L)'
;MNTNLSDSINELKTFLLQITEKQIKRNKEIAANEADLSWEAARFFAEIIDKSTAPVNLKTYDQFATIKKDFEAINNLNINESELFNKFWLRNVLGYVKISEGIRSLLFNFNNIKAYKNELDFWLQFQKKKKGDRRKQEKNIIDQAARKFESERKIKLNPEGIYLNRWTKIEDDIIEYSDFEIYFKQYIDNWNDFLFLSEFDTHTTEENLLKIQKEEVRKSHTSFRNFYRLTP
;
A
#
# COMPACT_ATOMS: atom_id res chain seq x y z
N MET A 1 -81.56 24.68 -3.30
CA MET A 1 -80.46 25.13 -4.16
C MET A 1 -79.59 23.92 -4.46
N ASN A 2 -79.79 23.28 -5.62
CA ASN A 2 -78.99 22.13 -6.04
C ASN A 2 -77.65 22.66 -6.57
N THR A 3 -76.62 22.66 -5.72
CA THR A 3 -75.24 22.69 -6.20
C THR A 3 -75.05 21.44 -7.06
N ASN A 4 -74.79 21.66 -8.34
CA ASN A 4 -74.72 20.60 -9.33
C ASN A 4 -73.52 19.72 -8.99
N LEU A 5 -73.72 18.41 -8.80
CA LEU A 5 -72.67 17.47 -8.38
C LEU A 5 -71.40 17.57 -9.24
N SER A 6 -71.58 17.93 -10.52
CA SER A 6 -70.53 18.23 -11.49
C SER A 6 -69.59 19.38 -11.06
N ASP A 7 -70.14 20.46 -10.49
CA ASP A 7 -69.37 21.64 -10.11
C ASP A 7 -68.50 21.35 -8.88
N SER A 8 -69.05 20.64 -7.89
CA SER A 8 -68.29 20.19 -6.72
C SER A 8 -67.17 19.21 -7.08
N ILE A 9 -67.38 18.34 -8.08
CA ILE A 9 -66.33 17.43 -8.58
C ILE A 9 -65.21 18.22 -9.28
N ASN A 10 -65.54 19.27 -10.04
CA ASN A 10 -64.56 20.09 -10.74
C ASN A 10 -63.74 20.96 -9.78
N GLU A 11 -64.35 21.52 -8.74
CA GLU A 11 -63.63 22.23 -7.67
C GLU A 11 -62.65 21.31 -6.95
N LEU A 12 -63.08 20.09 -6.62
CA LEU A 12 -62.24 19.11 -5.92
C LEU A 12 -61.06 18.66 -6.79
N LYS A 13 -61.26 18.46 -8.10
CA LYS A 13 -60.17 18.20 -9.06
C LYS A 13 -59.18 19.36 -9.13
N THR A 14 -59.68 20.59 -9.18
CA THR A 14 -58.84 21.79 -9.28
C THR A 14 -57.99 21.96 -8.00
N PHE A 15 -58.60 21.74 -6.83
CA PHE A 15 -57.92 21.77 -5.55
C PHE A 15 -56.83 20.69 -5.45
N LEU A 16 -57.14 19.45 -5.83
CA LEU A 16 -56.16 18.36 -5.85
C LEU A 16 -55.00 18.65 -6.82
N LEU A 17 -55.28 19.15 -8.03
CA LEU A 17 -54.23 19.54 -8.99
C LEU A 17 -53.32 20.63 -8.42
N GLN A 18 -53.87 21.66 -7.78
CA GLN A 18 -53.07 22.73 -7.16
C GLN A 18 -52.17 22.21 -6.03
N ILE A 19 -52.66 21.28 -5.20
CA ILE A 19 -51.85 20.66 -4.13
C ILE A 19 -50.75 19.80 -4.75
N THR A 20 -51.09 19.00 -5.75
CA THR A 20 -50.14 18.07 -6.39
C THR A 20 -49.06 18.84 -7.15
N GLU A 21 -49.40 19.91 -7.87
CA GLU A 21 -48.44 20.79 -8.54
C GLU A 21 -47.52 21.53 -7.55
N LYS A 22 -48.07 22.02 -6.42
CA LYS A 22 -47.25 22.62 -5.36
C LYS A 22 -46.28 21.60 -4.74
N GLN A 23 -46.72 20.36 -4.52
CA GLN A 23 -45.85 19.29 -4.02
C GLN A 23 -44.77 18.90 -5.03
N ILE A 24 -45.10 18.80 -6.32
CA ILE A 24 -44.12 18.51 -7.38
C ILE A 24 -43.09 19.63 -7.49
N LYS A 25 -43.51 20.90 -7.43
CA LYS A 25 -42.58 22.05 -7.42
C LYS A 25 -41.67 22.02 -6.19
N ARG A 26 -42.23 21.83 -5.00
CA ARG A 26 -41.45 21.70 -3.75
C ARG A 26 -40.46 20.55 -3.79
N ASN A 27 -40.84 19.38 -4.33
CA ASN A 27 -39.94 18.23 -4.45
C ASN A 27 -38.82 18.48 -5.48
N LYS A 28 -39.12 19.19 -6.58
CA LYS A 28 -38.10 19.64 -7.54
C LYS A 28 -37.15 20.66 -6.92
N GLU A 29 -37.64 21.58 -6.11
CA GLU A 29 -36.83 22.55 -5.36
C GLU A 29 -35.93 21.84 -4.33
N ILE A 30 -36.45 20.84 -3.60
CA ILE A 30 -35.65 20.02 -2.68
C ILE A 30 -34.55 19.27 -3.44
N ALA A 31 -34.89 18.61 -4.55
CA ALA A 31 -33.92 17.88 -5.36
C ALA A 31 -32.86 18.80 -6.00
N ALA A 32 -33.25 20.01 -6.43
CA ALA A 32 -32.32 21.02 -6.93
C ALA A 32 -31.38 21.51 -5.82
N ASN A 33 -31.89 21.81 -4.63
CA ASN A 33 -31.08 22.22 -3.49
C ASN A 33 -30.10 21.11 -3.04
N GLU A 34 -30.53 19.85 -3.05
CA GLU A 34 -29.65 18.70 -2.75
C GLU A 34 -28.57 18.51 -3.80
N ALA A 35 -28.89 18.70 -5.08
CA ALA A 35 -27.92 18.66 -6.17
C ALA A 35 -26.91 19.80 -6.06
N ASP A 36 -27.35 21.02 -5.75
CA ASP A 36 -26.49 22.19 -5.53
C ASP A 36 -25.57 21.97 -4.32
N LEU A 37 -26.10 21.45 -3.20
CA LEU A 37 -25.30 21.03 -2.03
C LEU A 37 -24.25 19.98 -2.40
N SER A 38 -24.60 19.01 -3.23
CA SER A 38 -23.70 17.94 -3.68
C SER A 38 -22.58 18.48 -4.57
N TRP A 39 -22.92 19.36 -5.52
CA TRP A 39 -21.95 20.02 -6.41
C TRP A 39 -21.01 20.94 -5.64
N GLU A 40 -21.54 21.72 -4.70
CA GLU A 40 -20.72 22.62 -3.89
C GLU A 40 -19.86 21.86 -2.88
N ALA A 41 -20.35 20.76 -2.30
CA ALA A 41 -19.53 19.87 -1.48
C ALA A 41 -18.38 19.28 -2.32
N ALA A 42 -18.65 18.82 -3.54
CA ALA A 42 -17.62 18.32 -4.44
C ALA A 42 -16.57 19.40 -4.77
N ARG A 43 -17.01 20.64 -5.02
CA ARG A 43 -16.12 21.79 -5.25
C ARG A 43 -15.26 22.11 -4.02
N PHE A 44 -15.84 22.09 -2.83
CA PHE A 44 -15.11 22.29 -1.57
C PHE A 44 -14.02 21.23 -1.36
N PHE A 45 -14.34 19.95 -1.58
CA PHE A 45 -13.34 18.88 -1.48
C PHE A 45 -12.28 18.99 -2.57
N ALA A 46 -12.65 19.38 -3.80
CA ALA A 46 -11.68 19.61 -4.87
C ALA A 46 -10.70 20.75 -4.52
N GLU A 47 -11.20 21.85 -3.94
CA GLU A 47 -10.36 22.97 -3.49
C GLU A 47 -9.45 22.57 -2.31
N ILE A 48 -9.94 21.74 -1.38
CA ILE A 48 -9.10 21.16 -0.32
C ILE A 48 -7.99 20.31 -0.94
N ILE A 49 -8.30 19.44 -1.90
CA ILE A 49 -7.30 18.57 -2.53
C ILE A 49 -6.26 19.39 -3.29
N ASP A 50 -6.69 20.39 -4.07
CA ASP A 50 -5.81 21.28 -4.85
C ASP A 50 -4.82 22.06 -3.96
N LYS A 51 -5.29 22.53 -2.81
CA LYS A 51 -4.46 23.26 -1.82
C LYS A 51 -3.67 22.36 -0.89
N SER A 52 -3.95 21.05 -0.91
CA SER A 52 -3.20 20.10 -0.11
C SER A 52 -1.84 19.85 -0.75
N THR A 53 -0.81 19.75 0.06
CA THR A 53 0.46 19.21 -0.39
C THR A 53 0.36 17.70 -0.46
N ALA A 54 0.92 17.15 -1.54
CA ALA A 54 1.08 15.71 -1.67
C ALA A 54 1.82 15.16 -0.44
N PRO A 55 1.49 13.94 0.02
CA PRO A 55 2.21 13.33 1.12
C PRO A 55 3.71 13.34 0.80
N VAL A 56 4.51 13.71 1.82
CA VAL A 56 5.98 13.90 1.77
C VAL A 56 6.72 12.66 1.25
N ASN A 57 6.02 11.54 1.15
CA ASN A 57 6.53 10.20 0.83
C ASN A 57 6.59 9.89 -0.66
N LEU A 58 6.06 10.76 -1.53
CA LEU A 58 6.15 10.54 -2.97
C LEU A 58 7.51 11.02 -3.49
N LYS A 59 8.31 10.10 -4.01
CA LYS A 59 9.61 10.44 -4.60
C LYS A 59 9.45 10.76 -6.07
N THR A 60 9.89 11.94 -6.48
CA THR A 60 10.02 12.23 -7.91
C THR A 60 11.08 11.33 -8.53
N TYR A 61 11.10 11.26 -9.85
CA TYR A 61 12.13 10.50 -10.57
C TYR A 61 13.56 10.97 -10.23
N ASP A 62 13.78 12.28 -10.09
CA ASP A 62 15.09 12.85 -9.73
C ASP A 62 15.54 12.44 -8.32
N GLN A 63 14.61 12.41 -7.37
CA GLN A 63 14.88 11.94 -6.01
C GLN A 63 15.20 10.44 -6.00
N PHE A 64 14.45 9.64 -6.76
CA PHE A 64 14.76 8.23 -6.95
C PHE A 64 16.16 8.02 -7.55
N ALA A 65 16.52 8.75 -8.60
CA ALA A 65 17.82 8.66 -9.24
C ALA A 65 18.97 9.01 -8.28
N THR A 66 18.76 9.99 -7.40
CA THR A 66 19.72 10.37 -6.36
C THR A 66 19.90 9.24 -5.35
N ILE A 67 18.80 8.72 -4.78
CA ILE A 67 18.83 7.61 -3.81
C ILE A 67 19.51 6.37 -4.41
N LYS A 68 19.19 6.04 -5.66
CA LYS A 68 19.82 4.94 -6.39
C LYS A 68 21.33 5.13 -6.49
N LYS A 69 21.78 6.29 -6.96
CA LYS A 69 23.21 6.59 -7.11
C LYS A 69 23.97 6.50 -5.78
N ASP A 70 23.38 7.03 -4.72
CA ASP A 70 23.97 6.97 -3.38
C ASP A 70 24.06 5.53 -2.88
N PHE A 71 23.00 4.74 -3.07
CA PHE A 71 22.98 3.33 -2.70
C PHE A 71 24.03 2.51 -3.46
N GLU A 72 24.14 2.72 -4.78
CA GLU A 72 25.11 2.04 -5.64
C GLU A 72 26.55 2.38 -5.22
N ALA A 73 26.82 3.65 -4.88
CA ALA A 73 28.12 4.10 -4.40
C ALA A 73 28.49 3.48 -3.04
N ILE A 74 27.55 3.41 -2.10
CA ILE A 74 27.79 2.85 -0.76
C ILE A 74 28.01 1.33 -0.82
N ASN A 75 27.21 0.62 -1.63
CA ASN A 75 27.21 -0.84 -1.63
C ASN A 75 28.11 -1.45 -2.71
N ASN A 76 28.68 -0.64 -3.61
CA ASN A 76 29.43 -1.09 -4.77
C ASN A 76 28.64 -2.12 -5.61
N LEU A 77 27.40 -1.78 -5.92
CA LEU A 77 26.46 -2.57 -6.69
C LEU A 77 25.87 -1.73 -7.82
N ASN A 78 25.30 -2.39 -8.83
CA ASN A 78 24.56 -1.74 -9.91
C ASN A 78 23.11 -2.26 -9.89
N ILE A 79 22.16 -1.34 -9.77
CA ILE A 79 20.73 -1.65 -9.74
C ILE A 79 20.15 -1.43 -11.14
N ASN A 80 19.59 -2.51 -11.69
CA ASN A 80 18.94 -2.45 -13.00
C ASN A 80 17.55 -1.83 -12.89
N GLU A 81 17.52 -0.51 -12.94
CA GLU A 81 16.29 0.28 -12.89
C GLU A 81 15.25 -0.15 -13.92
N SER A 82 15.64 -0.34 -15.18
CA SER A 82 14.73 -0.73 -16.25
C SER A 82 14.03 -2.06 -15.95
N GLU A 83 14.76 -3.00 -15.36
CA GLU A 83 14.21 -4.29 -14.94
C GLU A 83 13.22 -4.15 -13.77
N LEU A 84 13.49 -3.27 -12.80
CA LEU A 84 12.56 -3.00 -11.69
C LEU A 84 11.22 -2.44 -12.19
N PHE A 85 11.23 -1.57 -13.20
CA PHE A 85 10.01 -1.07 -13.83
C PHE A 85 9.34 -2.14 -14.71
N ASN A 86 10.11 -2.90 -15.50
CA ASN A 86 9.58 -3.95 -16.38
C ASN A 86 8.93 -5.12 -15.61
N LYS A 87 9.48 -5.48 -14.45
CA LYS A 87 8.88 -6.47 -13.52
C LYS A 87 7.69 -5.90 -12.75
N PHE A 88 7.32 -4.63 -12.95
CA PHE A 88 6.32 -3.90 -12.19
C PHE A 88 6.62 -3.81 -10.69
N TRP A 89 7.89 -3.86 -10.29
CA TRP A 89 8.27 -3.69 -8.88
C TRP A 89 8.23 -2.21 -8.50
N LEU A 90 8.66 -1.36 -9.42
CA LEU A 90 8.48 0.08 -9.39
C LEU A 90 7.44 0.52 -10.41
N ARG A 91 6.75 1.63 -10.13
CA ARG A 91 5.79 2.28 -11.03
C ARG A 91 6.02 3.78 -11.03
N ASN A 92 5.92 4.39 -12.21
CA ASN A 92 5.79 5.84 -12.32
C ASN A 92 4.30 6.19 -12.34
N VAL A 93 3.84 6.91 -11.32
CA VAL A 93 2.45 7.37 -11.19
C VAL A 93 2.47 8.88 -11.05
N LEU A 94 2.01 9.58 -12.09
CA LEU A 94 1.93 11.05 -12.12
C LEU A 94 3.28 11.74 -11.83
N GLY A 95 4.39 11.18 -12.33
CA GLY A 95 5.74 11.73 -12.11
C GLY A 95 6.43 11.25 -10.83
N TYR A 96 5.78 10.40 -10.05
CA TYR A 96 6.33 9.84 -8.81
C TYR A 96 6.66 8.35 -8.96
N VAL A 97 7.85 7.96 -8.49
CA VAL A 97 8.28 6.56 -8.41
C VAL A 97 7.73 5.95 -7.13
N LYS A 98 6.96 4.86 -7.27
CA LYS A 98 6.37 4.12 -6.17
C LYS A 98 6.73 2.64 -6.24
N ILE A 99 6.90 2.02 -5.08
CA ILE A 99 6.95 0.56 -4.97
C ILE A 99 5.51 0.03 -5.10
N SER A 100 5.32 -1.02 -5.90
CA SER A 100 4.03 -1.71 -6.00
C SER A 100 3.63 -2.35 -4.67
N GLU A 101 2.35 -2.26 -4.29
CA GLU A 101 1.85 -2.79 -3.00
C GLU A 101 2.19 -4.26 -2.75
N GLY A 102 2.11 -5.12 -3.79
CA GLY A 102 2.52 -6.52 -3.68
C GLY A 102 3.99 -6.69 -3.29
N ILE A 103 4.87 -5.85 -3.85
CA ILE A 103 6.30 -5.85 -3.51
C ILE A 103 6.53 -5.26 -2.12
N ARG A 104 5.76 -4.25 -1.71
CA ARG A 104 5.83 -3.72 -0.34
C ARG A 104 5.52 -4.79 0.72
N SER A 105 4.54 -5.67 0.46
CA SER A 105 4.28 -6.82 1.33
C SER A 105 5.48 -7.79 1.39
N LEU A 106 6.13 -8.04 0.25
CA LEU A 106 7.36 -8.83 0.21
C LEU A 106 8.52 -8.15 0.94
N LEU A 107 8.65 -6.82 0.84
CA LEU A 107 9.66 -6.04 1.55
C LEU A 107 9.49 -6.12 3.07
N PHE A 108 8.25 -6.11 3.56
CA PHE A 108 7.99 -6.33 4.98
C PHE A 108 8.58 -7.66 5.46
N ASN A 109 8.36 -8.75 4.71
CA ASN A 109 8.96 -10.04 5.04
C ASN A 109 10.48 -10.02 4.88
N PHE A 110 10.99 -9.42 3.80
CA PHE A 110 12.41 -9.28 3.53
C PHE A 110 13.14 -8.55 4.67
N ASN A 111 12.57 -7.48 5.20
CA ASN A 111 13.13 -6.72 6.32
C ASN A 111 13.35 -7.57 7.57
N ASN A 112 12.53 -8.59 7.80
CA ASN A 112 12.69 -9.51 8.93
C ASN A 112 13.77 -10.58 8.70
N ILE A 113 14.17 -10.81 7.44
CA ILE A 113 15.12 -11.88 7.07
C ILE A 113 16.42 -11.36 6.47
N LYS A 114 16.54 -10.07 6.16
CA LYS A 114 17.70 -9.49 5.45
C LYS A 114 19.03 -9.63 6.20
N ALA A 115 18.98 -9.80 7.53
CA ALA A 115 20.16 -10.07 8.33
C ALA A 115 20.71 -11.50 8.17
N TYR A 116 19.91 -12.42 7.63
CA TYR A 116 20.19 -13.86 7.62
C TYR A 116 20.49 -14.43 6.23
N LYS A 117 21.06 -13.61 5.33
CA LYS A 117 21.32 -14.02 3.93
C LYS A 117 22.11 -15.33 3.84
N ASN A 118 23.16 -15.44 4.65
CA ASN A 118 24.09 -16.56 4.62
C ASN A 118 23.42 -17.85 5.11
N GLU A 119 22.56 -17.74 6.11
CA GLU A 119 21.81 -18.84 6.71
C GLU A 119 20.73 -19.35 5.75
N LEU A 120 20.06 -18.43 5.03
CA LEU A 120 19.13 -18.79 3.96
C LEU A 120 19.85 -19.54 2.83
N ASP A 121 21.01 -19.06 2.39
CA ASP A 121 21.81 -19.73 1.36
C ASP A 121 22.33 -21.10 1.82
N PHE A 122 22.73 -21.22 3.09
CA PHE A 122 23.05 -22.49 3.72
C PHE A 122 21.88 -23.47 3.60
N TRP A 123 20.67 -23.08 4.01
CA TRP A 123 19.49 -23.94 3.96
C TRP A 123 19.14 -24.37 2.55
N LEU A 124 19.19 -23.46 1.57
CA LEU A 124 18.96 -23.79 0.15
C LEU A 124 19.94 -24.85 -0.35
N GLN A 125 21.22 -24.75 0.03
CA GLN A 125 22.22 -25.74 -0.36
C GLN A 125 22.11 -27.05 0.40
N PHE A 126 21.77 -27.00 1.68
CA PHE A 126 21.54 -28.17 2.51
C PHE A 126 20.38 -29.01 1.94
N GLN A 127 19.26 -28.37 1.59
CA GLN A 127 18.09 -29.03 1.02
C GLN A 127 18.37 -29.61 -0.36
N LYS A 128 19.07 -28.89 -1.25
CA LYS A 128 19.47 -29.42 -2.58
C LYS A 128 20.29 -30.71 -2.50
N LYS A 129 21.12 -30.86 -1.45
CA LYS A 129 21.96 -32.05 -1.24
C LYS A 129 21.17 -33.24 -0.65
N LYS A 130 20.02 -32.99 -0.02
CA LYS A 130 19.15 -34.03 0.56
C LYS A 130 18.09 -34.45 -0.46
N LYS A 131 18.32 -35.58 -1.12
CA LYS A 131 17.27 -36.22 -1.94
C LYS A 131 16.23 -36.89 -1.03
N GLY A 132 15.04 -36.32 -0.92
CA GLY A 132 13.87 -36.95 -0.28
C GLY A 132 12.98 -36.00 0.53
N ASP A 133 11.74 -36.42 0.76
CA ASP A 133 10.66 -35.64 1.39
C ASP A 133 10.81 -35.45 2.92
N ARG A 134 11.85 -36.03 3.54
CA ARG A 134 12.01 -35.95 4.99
C ARG A 134 12.62 -34.62 5.40
N ARG A 135 11.75 -33.63 5.59
CA ARG A 135 12.02 -32.32 6.20
C ARG A 135 12.32 -32.38 7.70
N LYS A 136 12.94 -33.48 8.16
CA LYS A 136 13.33 -33.73 9.55
C LYS A 136 14.75 -34.26 9.59
N GLN A 137 15.58 -33.69 10.45
CA GLN A 137 16.98 -34.08 10.57
C GLN A 137 17.50 -33.89 11.99
N GLU A 138 18.32 -34.82 12.48
CA GLU A 138 19.05 -34.63 13.73
C GLU A 138 19.87 -33.33 13.71
N LYS A 139 19.78 -32.57 14.80
CA LYS A 139 20.46 -31.29 14.98
C LYS A 139 21.95 -31.37 14.73
N ASN A 140 22.62 -32.42 15.23
CA ASN A 140 24.06 -32.63 15.03
C ASN A 140 24.45 -32.69 13.54
N ILE A 141 23.59 -33.26 12.69
CA ILE A 141 23.85 -33.33 11.23
C ILE A 141 23.75 -31.95 10.58
N ILE A 142 22.82 -31.11 11.04
CA ILE A 142 22.71 -29.71 10.60
C ILE A 142 23.91 -28.90 11.10
N ASP A 143 24.29 -29.03 12.38
CA ASP A 143 25.44 -28.35 12.96
C ASP A 143 26.75 -28.70 12.23
N GLN A 144 26.95 -29.97 11.88
CA GLN A 144 28.11 -30.41 11.09
C GLN A 144 28.09 -29.81 9.67
N ALA A 145 26.92 -29.80 9.03
CA ALA A 145 26.78 -29.20 7.70
C ALA A 145 27.01 -27.68 7.73
N ALA A 146 26.55 -26.99 8.78
CA ALA A 146 26.76 -25.56 9.00
C ALA A 146 28.25 -25.24 9.17
N ARG A 147 28.98 -25.98 10.03
CA ARG A 147 30.44 -25.81 10.19
C ARG A 147 31.19 -26.05 8.89
N LYS A 148 30.79 -27.06 8.12
CA LYS A 148 31.37 -27.31 6.80
C LYS A 148 31.13 -26.14 5.85
N PHE A 149 29.91 -25.60 5.82
CA PHE A 149 29.57 -24.43 5.01
C PHE A 149 30.38 -23.18 5.40
N GLU A 150 30.49 -22.90 6.70
CA GLU A 150 31.30 -21.79 7.24
C GLU A 150 32.77 -21.88 6.78
N SER A 151 33.37 -23.07 6.89
CA SER A 151 34.75 -23.30 6.46
C SER A 151 34.96 -23.19 4.95
N GLU A 152 34.04 -23.75 4.14
CA GLU A 152 34.11 -23.67 2.67
C GLU A 152 34.00 -22.24 2.16
N ARG A 153 33.17 -21.42 2.81
CA ARG A 153 32.88 -20.04 2.37
C ARG A 153 33.61 -18.94 3.14
N LYS A 154 34.37 -19.30 4.18
CA LYS A 154 35.06 -18.34 5.07
C LYS A 154 34.11 -17.29 5.65
N ILE A 155 32.93 -17.74 6.06
CA ILE A 155 31.89 -16.92 6.71
C ILE A 155 31.54 -17.53 8.06
N LYS A 156 30.88 -16.74 8.90
CA LYS A 156 30.30 -17.21 10.16
C LYS A 156 28.79 -17.12 10.05
N LEU A 157 28.11 -18.22 10.34
CA LEU A 157 26.66 -18.27 10.40
C LEU A 157 26.18 -17.81 11.78
N ASN A 158 25.05 -17.11 11.80
CA ASN A 158 24.33 -16.77 13.01
C ASN A 158 23.45 -17.97 13.43
N PRO A 159 23.65 -18.56 14.62
CA PRO A 159 22.81 -19.65 15.12
C PRO A 159 21.30 -19.31 15.13
N GLU A 160 20.94 -18.06 15.42
CA GLU A 160 19.54 -17.61 15.39
C GLU A 160 18.94 -17.65 13.98
N GLY A 161 19.75 -17.36 12.96
CA GLY A 161 19.35 -17.45 11.56
C GLY A 161 19.30 -18.87 11.01
N ILE A 162 20.11 -19.78 11.57
CA ILE A 162 20.01 -21.21 11.25
C ILE A 162 18.70 -21.78 11.83
N TYR A 163 18.35 -21.39 13.05
CA TYR A 163 17.20 -21.89 13.79
C TYR A 163 16.06 -20.88 13.86
N LEU A 164 15.69 -20.29 12.73
CA LEU A 164 14.61 -19.31 12.67
C LEU A 164 13.29 -19.98 13.08
N ASN A 165 12.80 -19.67 14.29
CA ASN A 165 11.62 -20.29 14.94
C ASN A 165 10.35 -20.40 14.08
N ARG A 166 10.19 -19.60 13.02
CA ARG A 166 9.05 -19.67 12.10
C ARG A 166 9.21 -20.72 10.99
N TRP A 167 10.43 -21.10 10.65
CA TRP A 167 10.73 -22.02 9.54
C TRP A 167 11.51 -23.26 9.98
N THR A 168 11.91 -23.32 11.24
CA THR A 168 12.50 -24.50 11.87
C THR A 168 11.84 -24.75 13.22
N LYS A 169 11.55 -26.01 13.52
CA LYS A 169 11.02 -26.48 14.81
C LYS A 169 11.96 -27.54 15.37
N ILE A 170 12.33 -27.42 16.65
CA ILE A 170 13.26 -28.33 17.32
C ILE A 170 12.51 -29.11 18.39
N GLU A 171 12.48 -30.43 18.28
CA GLU A 171 11.89 -31.37 19.25
C GLU A 171 12.80 -32.59 19.40
N ASP A 172 13.18 -32.94 20.62
CA ASP A 172 14.01 -34.13 20.94
C ASP A 172 15.26 -34.27 20.06
N ASP A 173 16.04 -33.17 19.92
CA ASP A 173 17.22 -33.07 19.05
C ASP A 173 16.98 -33.32 17.55
N ILE A 174 15.72 -33.39 17.13
CA ILE A 174 15.30 -33.45 15.72
C ILE A 174 14.80 -32.06 15.32
N ILE A 175 15.28 -31.62 14.17
CA ILE A 175 14.90 -30.35 13.55
C ILE A 175 14.00 -30.64 12.37
N GLU A 176 12.75 -30.22 12.49
CA GLU A 176 11.84 -30.09 11.36
C GLU A 176 12.02 -28.73 10.71
N TYR A 177 12.06 -28.67 9.38
CA TYR A 177 12.29 -27.42 8.65
C TYR A 177 11.39 -27.27 7.43
N SER A 178 10.98 -26.04 7.14
CA SER A 178 10.15 -25.70 5.98
C SER A 178 10.90 -25.87 4.66
N ASP A 179 10.19 -25.76 3.55
CA ASP A 179 10.79 -25.71 2.22
C ASP A 179 11.38 -24.31 1.95
N PHE A 180 12.70 -24.17 2.14
CA PHE A 180 13.32 -22.84 2.01
C PHE A 180 13.34 -22.37 0.55
N GLU A 181 13.31 -23.29 -0.42
CA GLU A 181 13.23 -22.92 -1.82
C GLU A 181 11.89 -22.24 -2.14
N ILE A 182 10.77 -22.80 -1.68
CA ILE A 182 9.44 -22.20 -1.89
C ILE A 182 9.33 -20.81 -1.25
N TYR A 183 9.83 -20.63 -0.02
CA TYR A 183 9.62 -19.38 0.71
C TYR A 183 10.65 -18.29 0.37
N PHE A 184 11.89 -18.66 0.05
CA PHE A 184 13.00 -17.71 0.03
C PHE A 184 13.70 -17.53 -1.31
N LYS A 185 13.50 -18.43 -2.28
CA LYS A 185 14.18 -18.36 -3.58
C LYS A 185 14.01 -17.00 -4.25
N GLN A 186 12.80 -16.45 -4.26
CA GLN A 186 12.53 -15.14 -4.86
C GLN A 186 13.37 -14.01 -4.25
N TYR A 187 13.63 -14.04 -2.94
CA TYR A 187 14.45 -13.03 -2.28
C TYR A 187 15.93 -13.25 -2.58
N ILE A 188 16.40 -14.50 -2.56
CA ILE A 188 17.80 -14.84 -2.82
C ILE A 188 18.19 -14.51 -4.26
N ASP A 189 17.33 -14.84 -5.22
CA ASP A 189 17.57 -14.59 -6.65
C ASP A 189 17.60 -13.09 -6.98
N ASN A 190 16.92 -12.25 -6.20
CA ASN A 190 16.83 -10.80 -6.41
C ASN A 190 17.30 -10.01 -5.18
N TRP A 191 18.30 -10.52 -4.45
CA TRP A 191 18.65 -10.01 -3.12
C TRP A 191 19.02 -8.53 -3.12
N ASN A 192 19.83 -8.11 -4.09
CA ASN A 192 20.31 -6.74 -4.19
C ASN A 192 19.18 -5.76 -4.53
N ASP A 193 18.22 -6.20 -5.35
CA ASP A 193 17.03 -5.42 -5.66
C ASP A 193 16.16 -5.23 -4.42
N PHE A 194 15.95 -6.29 -3.62
CA PHE A 194 15.21 -6.18 -2.36
C PHE A 194 15.93 -5.32 -1.32
N LEU A 195 17.27 -5.37 -1.25
CA LEU A 195 18.06 -4.47 -0.41
C LEU A 195 17.86 -3.01 -0.82
N PHE A 196 17.97 -2.71 -2.11
CA PHE A 196 17.75 -1.36 -2.63
C PHE A 196 16.31 -0.88 -2.36
N LEU A 197 15.31 -1.70 -2.68
CA LEU A 197 13.90 -1.34 -2.48
C LEU A 197 13.55 -1.17 -1.00
N SER A 198 14.17 -1.94 -0.09
CA SER A 198 14.05 -1.76 1.35
C SER A 198 14.54 -0.39 1.78
N GLU A 199 15.72 0.02 1.31
CA GLU A 199 16.28 1.35 1.57
C GLU A 199 15.44 2.47 0.92
N PHE A 200 14.90 2.23 -0.27
CA PHE A 200 14.01 3.19 -0.91
C PHE A 200 12.69 3.38 -0.15
N ASP A 201 12.13 2.31 0.43
CA ASP A 201 10.87 2.35 1.20
C ASP A 201 11.03 3.05 2.57
N THR A 202 12.19 2.94 3.25
CA THR A 202 12.44 3.64 4.53
C THR A 202 12.42 5.16 4.38
N HIS A 203 12.67 5.68 3.17
CA HIS A 203 12.56 7.10 2.86
C HIS A 203 11.11 7.56 2.60
N THR A 204 10.11 6.69 2.83
CA THR A 204 8.68 6.93 2.54
C THR A 204 7.74 6.82 3.75
N THR A 205 8.24 6.70 4.99
CA THR A 205 7.40 6.52 6.19
C THR A 205 7.06 7.83 6.91
N GLU A 206 6.06 8.57 6.40
CA GLU A 206 5.26 9.52 7.19
C GLU A 206 3.85 9.69 6.59
N GLU A 207 2.83 9.02 7.13
CA GLU A 207 1.39 9.16 6.84
C GLU A 207 0.98 9.45 5.37
N ASN A 208 0.28 8.50 4.75
CA ASN A 208 -0.36 8.63 3.43
C ASN A 208 -1.56 9.62 3.42
N LEU A 209 -1.44 10.75 4.10
CA LEU A 209 -2.45 11.76 4.23
C LEU A 209 -2.04 13.00 3.44
N LEU A 210 -2.99 13.57 2.72
CA LEU A 210 -2.86 14.92 2.18
C LEU A 210 -2.66 15.88 3.35
N LYS A 211 -1.59 16.67 3.31
CA LYS A 211 -1.33 17.68 4.34
C LYS A 211 -1.85 19.02 3.80
N ILE A 212 -2.66 19.72 4.58
CA ILE A 212 -3.15 21.06 4.22
C ILE A 212 -2.94 22.00 5.40
N GLN A 213 -2.51 23.24 5.11
CA GLN A 213 -2.40 24.24 6.16
C GLN A 213 -3.79 24.58 6.72
N LYS A 214 -3.89 24.67 8.05
CA LYS A 214 -5.15 24.91 8.75
C LYS A 214 -5.81 26.22 8.29
N GLU A 215 -5.00 27.21 7.96
CA GLU A 215 -5.40 28.51 7.42
C GLU A 215 -6.09 28.37 6.07
N GLU A 216 -5.60 27.51 5.18
CA GLU A 216 -6.21 27.26 3.88
C GLU A 216 -7.56 26.54 4.01
N VAL A 217 -7.68 25.56 4.91
CA VAL A 217 -8.98 24.94 5.24
C VAL A 217 -9.97 25.99 5.74
N ARG A 218 -9.53 26.88 6.64
CA ARG A 218 -10.38 27.96 7.16
C ARG A 218 -10.82 28.95 6.08
N LYS A 219 -9.93 29.31 5.15
CA LYS A 219 -10.27 30.18 4.01
C LYS A 219 -11.29 29.52 3.09
N SER A 220 -11.06 28.27 2.69
CA SER A 220 -11.99 27.53 1.83
C SER A 220 -13.34 27.32 2.52
N HIS A 221 -13.37 27.01 3.82
CA HIS A 221 -14.61 26.91 4.59
C HIS A 221 -15.35 28.25 4.72
N THR A 222 -14.64 29.37 4.91
CA THR A 222 -15.27 30.70 5.01
C THR A 222 -15.83 31.14 3.65
N SER A 223 -15.11 30.88 2.57
CA SER A 223 -15.58 31.09 1.20
C SER A 223 -16.86 30.28 0.95
N PHE A 224 -16.83 28.98 1.27
CA PHE A 224 -17.97 28.07 1.18
C PHE A 224 -19.17 28.55 2.00
N ARG A 225 -18.96 28.95 3.26
CA ARG A 225 -20.04 29.47 4.14
C ARG A 225 -20.73 30.71 3.58
N ASN A 226 -20.03 31.56 2.83
CA ASN A 226 -20.63 32.75 2.23
C ASN A 226 -21.62 32.42 1.11
N PHE A 227 -21.52 31.26 0.45
CA PHE A 227 -22.52 30.81 -0.53
C PHE A 227 -23.86 30.45 0.11
N TYR A 228 -23.85 29.92 1.35
CA TYR A 228 -25.06 29.56 2.09
C TYR A 228 -25.74 30.72 2.81
N ARG A 229 -25.20 31.95 2.72
CA ARG A 229 -25.89 33.13 3.26
C ARG A 229 -27.11 33.57 2.44
N LEU A 230 -27.23 33.06 1.21
CA LEU A 230 -28.31 33.40 0.28
C LEU A 230 -29.28 32.23 0.02
N THR A 231 -29.10 31.08 0.68
CA THR A 231 -30.10 30.02 0.69
C THR A 231 -31.16 30.38 1.74
N PRO A 232 -32.45 30.48 1.39
CA PRO A 232 -33.52 30.82 2.33
C PRO A 232 -33.67 29.85 3.51
#